data_AF-A0A7Y5GZA5-F1
#
_entry.id   AF-A0A7Y5GZA5-F1
#
_cell.length_a   1.000
_cell.length_b   1.000
_cell.length_c   1.000
_cell.angle_alpha   90.00
_cell.angle_beta   90.00
_cell.angle_gamma   90.00
#
_symmetry.space_group_name_H-M   'P 1'
#
loop_
_entity.id
_entity.type
_entity.pdbx_description
1 polymer ?
#
loop_
_entity_poly.entity_id
_entity_poly.type
_entity_poly.pdbx_seq_one_letter_code
_entity_poly.pdbx_strand_id
1 'polypeptide(L)'
;MKHRRTHAFLIGLLAASFFVGACSDDGAAGGSVDPFADTEPNLGGVPTGPPTLAEGDVPLVDNDSTGTKPDRREQPPDPEIVTPDVQGIEIIFLHDISKPLDVQINEKLPILVKAIDYDSGGPAAGITLSFAIIDATGVGAPGDAELETEAAITDEEGLTNVIFRGNTVGDVLYTVEVTAEDAKPKTIQIRVGNPPTGDLRVTIVYEGAIPIEQIKIQLLEGNISCNVFNPVKPPQLSVAEKTVLSPESKPVFKSLTANKKYTVVASALKSPGGGLAAAGCQDAVYVEPDIENETTLKVFVLALNPAGLYDLNNVFDFTGAIPGQLGDILDELATLFYNPGKFLIDQIKKLVTQYVGGLITDVVFGLFEDKLAELITEWVLNDAPDWIQDFFTIGQDLLQVIAKLELTGQLKISKLMNDYYVQGQINFTGIVLSWKLGCDKNAPDYEQCGKYPFTLTDIDNKDFPLDLLTGNWTGAISNFDHLTIDPHKIALNYGKLILFVLNKVILKQLTGKDSLKDAVASMIGCEGIANALGNLGIDEQDIYDACVGTVSLLVVPLEGFLLGLETDSLVSLKGEATMHDDDSDLVVDRIEPGTWDGQILLEGAAGNPFSGTWEAFRINPAAP
;
A
#
# COMPACT_ATOMS: atom_id res chain seq x y z
N MET A 1 61.46 -5.97 34.24
CA MET A 1 62.61 -6.20 33.32
C MET A 1 62.20 -6.73 31.94
N LYS A 2 61.11 -7.51 31.79
CA LYS A 2 60.58 -7.90 30.46
C LYS A 2 60.08 -6.71 29.62
N HIS A 3 59.32 -5.76 30.19
CA HIS A 3 58.85 -4.56 29.47
C HIS A 3 59.95 -3.62 28.94
N ARG A 4 61.13 -3.56 29.56
CA ARG A 4 62.24 -2.70 29.08
C ARG A 4 62.95 -3.27 27.84
N ARG A 5 62.86 -4.57 27.58
CA ARG A 5 63.50 -5.19 26.41
C ARG A 5 62.65 -5.06 25.14
N THR A 6 61.32 -5.04 25.26
CA THR A 6 60.40 -4.87 24.13
C THR A 6 60.44 -3.45 23.57
N HIS A 7 60.50 -2.42 24.43
CA HIS A 7 60.68 -1.03 23.99
C HIS A 7 62.01 -0.78 23.28
N ALA A 8 63.12 -1.38 23.74
CA ALA A 8 64.42 -1.22 23.10
C ALA A 8 64.50 -1.89 21.71
N PHE A 9 63.74 -2.96 21.48
CA PHE A 9 63.70 -3.67 20.20
C PHE A 9 62.85 -2.92 19.15
N LEU A 10 61.71 -2.35 19.55
CA LEU A 10 60.88 -1.51 18.67
C LEU A 10 61.60 -0.19 18.27
N ILE A 11 62.28 0.45 19.22
CA ILE A 11 63.11 1.64 18.96
C ILE A 11 64.26 1.30 18.00
N GLY A 12 64.85 0.10 18.13
CA GLY A 12 65.90 -0.38 17.22
C GLY A 12 65.40 -0.65 15.79
N LEU A 13 64.18 -1.12 15.62
CA LEU A 13 63.55 -1.33 14.31
C LEU A 13 63.18 0.00 13.64
N LEU A 14 62.66 0.97 14.40
CA LEU A 14 62.39 2.33 13.91
C LEU A 14 63.68 3.06 13.51
N ALA A 15 64.75 2.93 14.29
CA ALA A 15 66.05 3.54 13.97
C ALA A 15 66.71 2.98 12.70
N ALA A 16 66.41 1.74 12.32
CA ALA A 16 66.92 1.14 11.08
C ALA A 16 66.22 1.71 9.83
N SER A 17 64.93 2.06 9.94
CA SER A 17 64.15 2.69 8.86
C SER A 17 64.57 4.16 8.62
N PHE A 18 64.97 4.87 9.68
CA PHE A 18 65.44 6.25 9.63
C PHE A 18 66.68 6.46 8.74
N PHE A 19 67.53 5.43 8.56
CA PHE A 19 68.74 5.55 7.75
C PHE A 19 68.51 5.42 6.24
N VAL A 20 67.33 4.95 5.80
CA VAL A 20 67.03 4.72 4.38
C VAL A 20 66.33 5.94 3.74
N GLY A 21 65.61 6.75 4.52
CA GLY A 21 64.83 7.88 4.01
C GLY A 21 65.62 9.16 3.70
N ALA A 22 66.86 9.30 4.15
CA ALA A 22 67.64 10.54 4.01
C ALA A 22 68.40 10.70 2.67
N CYS A 23 68.13 9.86 1.67
CA CYS A 23 68.85 9.88 0.39
C CYS A 23 67.93 9.55 -0.79
N SER A 24 67.09 10.48 -1.26
CA SER A 24 66.63 10.52 -2.66
C SER A 24 65.73 11.74 -2.93
N ASP A 25 66.34 12.90 -3.20
CA ASP A 25 65.70 13.98 -3.96
C ASP A 25 66.32 14.00 -5.36
N ASP A 26 65.52 13.70 -6.39
CA ASP A 26 65.62 14.29 -7.74
C ASP A 26 64.41 13.83 -8.58
N GLY A 27 63.63 14.80 -9.05
CA GLY A 27 62.35 14.59 -9.73
C GLY A 27 62.42 14.32 -11.23
N ALA A 28 61.26 14.00 -11.81
CA ALA A 28 60.96 14.21 -13.22
C ALA A 28 59.45 14.19 -13.50
N ALA A 29 59.03 15.09 -14.37
CA ALA A 29 57.66 15.37 -14.80
C ALA A 29 57.22 14.55 -16.03
N GLY A 30 55.91 14.59 -16.32
CA GLY A 30 55.29 14.26 -17.62
C GLY A 30 54.23 13.16 -17.49
N GLY A 31 53.06 13.21 -18.11
CA GLY A 31 52.49 14.12 -19.09
C GLY A 31 51.11 13.58 -19.49
N SER A 32 50.16 14.48 -19.69
CA SER A 32 48.76 14.25 -20.10
C SER A 32 48.63 13.67 -21.51
N VAL A 33 47.70 12.73 -21.72
CA VAL A 33 47.08 12.48 -23.03
C VAL A 33 45.63 12.02 -22.85
N ASP A 34 44.69 12.91 -23.19
CA ASP A 34 43.35 12.57 -23.71
C ASP A 34 43.41 12.87 -25.21
N PRO A 35 42.75 12.08 -26.09
CA PRO A 35 41.33 12.33 -26.37
C PRO A 35 40.53 11.09 -26.81
N PHE A 36 39.19 11.16 -26.84
CA PHE A 36 38.39 10.94 -28.05
C PHE A 36 36.89 11.17 -27.80
N ALA A 37 36.28 11.87 -28.76
CA ALA A 37 34.89 12.31 -28.79
C ALA A 37 34.00 11.40 -29.65
N ASP A 38 32.71 11.47 -29.34
CA ASP A 38 31.50 11.38 -30.18
C ASP A 38 31.27 10.18 -31.11
N THR A 39 30.08 9.57 -30.98
CA THR A 39 29.10 9.45 -32.08
C THR A 39 27.76 8.85 -31.60
N GLU A 40 26.69 9.65 -31.68
CA GLU A 40 25.30 9.15 -31.78
C GLU A 40 24.97 8.76 -33.23
N PRO A 41 23.95 7.90 -33.43
CA PRO A 41 23.05 8.12 -34.55
C PRO A 41 21.57 8.07 -34.16
N ASN A 42 20.89 9.10 -34.66
CA ASN A 42 19.47 9.36 -34.65
C ASN A 42 18.86 8.85 -35.98
N LEU A 43 17.79 8.05 -35.95
CA LEU A 43 16.90 7.75 -37.09
C LEU A 43 15.50 7.44 -36.54
N GLY A 44 14.51 8.33 -36.72
CA GLY A 44 13.43 8.25 -37.72
C GLY A 44 12.28 7.33 -37.25
N GLY A 45 11.00 7.70 -37.11
CA GLY A 45 10.17 8.63 -37.88
C GLY A 45 9.05 7.85 -38.61
N VAL A 46 7.86 7.68 -37.98
CA VAL A 46 6.44 7.87 -38.44
C VAL A 46 6.01 7.17 -39.78
N PRO A 47 4.76 6.65 -40.07
CA PRO A 47 3.40 7.05 -39.59
C PRO A 47 2.24 5.99 -39.48
N THR A 48 1.12 6.47 -38.90
CA THR A 48 -0.33 6.34 -39.26
C THR A 48 -1.08 4.99 -39.35
N GLY A 49 -2.20 4.95 -38.59
CA GLY A 49 -3.55 4.67 -39.16
C GLY A 49 -4.32 3.49 -38.51
N PRO A 50 -5.51 3.72 -37.91
CA PRO A 50 -6.40 2.63 -37.52
C PRO A 50 -7.43 2.32 -38.64
N PRO A 51 -7.79 1.04 -38.85
CA PRO A 51 -8.83 0.67 -39.81
C PRO A 51 -10.23 0.86 -39.22
N THR A 52 -11.11 1.40 -40.06
CA THR A 52 -12.57 1.49 -39.91
C THR A 52 -13.24 0.25 -40.54
N LEU A 53 -14.57 0.11 -40.33
CA LEU A 53 -15.55 -0.89 -40.82
C LEU A 53 -15.90 -1.95 -39.74
N ALA A 54 -17.17 -2.31 -39.47
CA ALA A 54 -18.39 -2.19 -40.25
C ALA A 54 -19.64 -2.08 -39.35
N GLU A 55 -20.63 -1.31 -39.82
CA GLU A 55 -22.01 -1.32 -39.35
C GLU A 55 -22.71 -2.61 -39.82
N GLY A 56 -23.47 -3.25 -38.91
CA GLY A 56 -24.25 -4.44 -39.16
C GLY A 56 -25.74 -4.15 -39.06
N ASP A 57 -26.46 -4.56 -40.10
CA ASP A 57 -27.87 -4.32 -40.39
C ASP A 57 -28.86 -4.86 -39.35
N VAL A 58 -29.95 -4.10 -39.17
CA VAL A 58 -31.17 -4.44 -38.44
C VAL A 58 -32.16 -5.09 -39.41
N PRO A 59 -32.74 -6.28 -39.13
CA PRO A 59 -33.78 -6.83 -39.97
C PRO A 59 -35.14 -6.21 -39.66
N LEU A 60 -35.78 -5.71 -40.72
CA LEU A 60 -37.19 -5.34 -40.81
C LEU A 60 -38.07 -6.57 -40.55
N VAL A 61 -39.04 -6.45 -39.64
CA VAL A 61 -40.10 -7.44 -39.45
C VAL A 61 -41.30 -7.01 -40.30
N ASP A 62 -41.64 -7.86 -41.26
CA ASP A 62 -42.80 -7.76 -42.14
C ASP A 62 -44.12 -7.89 -41.36
N ASN A 63 -45.01 -6.92 -41.59
CA ASN A 63 -46.43 -6.99 -41.25
C ASN A 63 -47.14 -7.82 -42.32
N ASP A 64 -47.43 -9.09 -42.04
CA ASP A 64 -48.34 -9.90 -42.86
C ASP A 64 -49.74 -9.91 -42.24
N SER A 65 -50.69 -9.33 -42.96
CA SER A 65 -52.10 -9.26 -42.63
C SER A 65 -52.87 -10.19 -43.57
N THR A 66 -53.10 -11.42 -43.13
CA THR A 66 -54.01 -12.34 -43.82
C THR A 66 -55.33 -12.41 -43.09
N GLY A 67 -56.35 -11.83 -43.71
CA GLY A 67 -57.72 -11.85 -43.24
C GLY A 67 -58.37 -13.23 -43.32
N THR A 68 -59.09 -13.58 -42.27
CA THR A 68 -60.05 -14.69 -42.23
C THR A 68 -61.44 -14.15 -41.93
N LYS A 69 -62.37 -14.44 -42.86
CA LYS A 69 -63.82 -14.22 -42.75
C LYS A 69 -64.38 -14.83 -41.46
N PRO A 70 -65.24 -14.13 -40.70
CA PRO A 70 -66.04 -14.79 -39.68
C PRO A 70 -67.24 -15.51 -40.31
N ASP A 71 -67.42 -16.74 -39.84
CA ASP A 71 -68.48 -17.67 -40.18
C ASP A 71 -69.81 -17.25 -39.52
N ARG A 72 -70.90 -17.31 -40.28
CA ARG A 72 -72.22 -16.82 -39.90
C ARG A 72 -72.93 -17.87 -39.06
N ARG A 73 -72.83 -17.79 -37.72
CA ARG A 73 -73.65 -18.58 -36.80
C ARG A 73 -75.01 -17.94 -36.59
N GLU A 74 -76.04 -18.78 -36.66
CA GLU A 74 -77.45 -18.47 -36.47
C GLU A 74 -77.71 -17.85 -35.10
N GLN A 75 -78.50 -16.77 -35.14
CA GLN A 75 -78.94 -15.98 -33.98
C GLN A 75 -80.09 -16.72 -33.28
N PRO A 76 -79.98 -17.04 -31.98
CA PRO A 76 -81.09 -17.62 -31.22
C PRO A 76 -82.21 -16.57 -31.04
N PRO A 77 -83.47 -16.99 -30.86
CA PRO A 77 -84.62 -16.11 -30.73
C PRO A 77 -84.49 -15.16 -29.53
N ASP A 78 -84.89 -13.90 -29.75
CA ASP A 78 -84.88 -12.84 -28.75
C ASP A 78 -85.60 -13.27 -27.47
N PRO A 79 -84.94 -13.19 -26.29
CA PRO A 79 -85.62 -13.36 -25.02
C PRO A 79 -86.63 -12.22 -24.82
N GLU A 80 -87.83 -12.58 -24.37
CA GLU A 80 -88.90 -11.68 -23.96
C GLU A 80 -88.34 -10.58 -23.02
N ILE A 81 -88.32 -9.33 -23.50
CA ILE A 81 -87.89 -8.18 -22.69
C ILE A 81 -88.97 -7.94 -21.63
N VAL A 82 -88.77 -8.54 -20.46
CA VAL A 82 -89.46 -8.11 -19.25
C VAL A 82 -88.86 -6.75 -18.90
N THR A 83 -89.52 -5.65 -19.27
CA THR A 83 -89.16 -4.31 -18.76
C THR A 83 -89.44 -4.32 -17.26
N PRO A 84 -88.42 -4.26 -16.39
CA PRO A 84 -88.66 -4.10 -14.97
C PRO A 84 -89.37 -2.76 -14.76
N ASP A 85 -90.43 -2.76 -13.95
CA ASP A 85 -91.14 -1.55 -13.51
C ASP A 85 -90.24 -0.81 -12.51
N VAL A 86 -89.23 -0.11 -13.03
CA VAL A 86 -88.29 0.71 -12.26
C VAL A 86 -88.78 2.16 -12.35
N GLN A 87 -89.49 2.60 -11.32
CA GLN A 87 -89.78 4.02 -11.09
C GLN A 87 -88.68 4.63 -10.22
N GLY A 88 -88.33 5.89 -10.48
CA GLY A 88 -87.33 6.65 -9.71
C GLY A 88 -85.88 6.56 -10.21
N ILE A 89 -84.94 6.89 -9.33
CA ILE A 89 -83.51 6.97 -9.63
C ILE A 89 -82.82 5.62 -9.42
N GLU A 90 -82.05 5.17 -10.42
CA GLU A 90 -81.18 4.01 -10.30
C GLU A 90 -79.71 4.41 -10.25
N ILE A 91 -79.02 3.90 -9.23
CA ILE A 91 -77.57 4.01 -9.08
C ILE A 91 -76.91 2.81 -9.76
N ILE A 92 -75.96 3.08 -10.64
CA ILE A 92 -75.21 2.07 -11.40
C ILE A 92 -73.72 2.31 -11.18
N PHE A 93 -73.01 1.31 -10.66
CA PHE A 93 -71.55 1.34 -10.63
C PHE A 93 -71.01 1.08 -12.03
N LEU A 94 -70.02 1.88 -12.45
CA LEU A 94 -69.30 1.67 -13.72
C LEU A 94 -68.10 0.72 -13.54
N HIS A 95 -68.24 -0.20 -12.60
CA HIS A 95 -67.28 -1.22 -12.20
C HIS A 95 -67.96 -2.59 -12.28
N ASP A 96 -67.17 -3.65 -12.47
CA ASP A 96 -67.69 -5.02 -12.36
C ASP A 96 -67.92 -5.36 -10.88
N ILE A 97 -69.16 -5.18 -10.41
CA ILE A 97 -69.58 -5.48 -9.04
C ILE A 97 -69.84 -6.97 -8.78
N SER A 98 -69.60 -7.85 -9.76
CA SER A 98 -69.73 -9.29 -9.55
C SER A 98 -68.63 -9.87 -8.66
N LYS A 99 -67.53 -9.11 -8.46
CA LYS A 99 -66.40 -9.44 -7.59
C LYS A 99 -65.93 -8.19 -6.84
N PRO A 100 -65.25 -8.35 -5.69
CA PRO A 100 -64.59 -7.23 -5.03
C PRO A 100 -63.55 -6.58 -5.96
N LEU A 101 -63.43 -5.26 -5.89
CA LEU A 101 -62.34 -4.52 -6.52
C LEU A 101 -61.09 -4.61 -5.65
N ASP A 102 -59.94 -4.92 -6.22
CA ASP A 102 -58.68 -5.01 -5.47
C ASP A 102 -57.93 -3.66 -5.50
N VAL A 103 -57.40 -3.25 -4.35
CA VAL A 103 -56.51 -2.08 -4.17
C VAL A 103 -55.40 -2.47 -3.18
N GLN A 104 -54.19 -1.95 -3.32
CA GLN A 104 -53.14 -2.21 -2.33
C GLN A 104 -53.18 -1.19 -1.17
N ILE A 105 -52.52 -1.52 -0.07
CA ILE A 105 -52.22 -0.51 0.97
C ILE A 105 -51.55 0.72 0.32
N ASN A 106 -51.94 1.91 0.79
CA ASN A 106 -51.52 3.22 0.28
C ASN A 106 -51.91 3.54 -1.19
N GLU A 107 -52.63 2.66 -1.88
CA GLU A 107 -53.17 2.95 -3.22
C GLU A 107 -54.55 3.61 -3.16
N LYS A 108 -54.92 4.21 -4.30
CA LYS A 108 -56.17 4.91 -4.52
C LYS A 108 -56.99 4.18 -5.58
N LEU A 109 -58.30 4.09 -5.35
CA LEU A 109 -59.24 3.51 -6.29
C LEU A 109 -60.40 4.50 -6.54
N PRO A 110 -60.59 5.02 -7.77
CA PRO A 110 -61.76 5.83 -8.08
C PRO A 110 -63.02 4.96 -8.20
N ILE A 111 -64.03 5.23 -7.38
CA ILE A 111 -65.36 4.61 -7.46
C ILE A 111 -66.19 5.44 -8.44
N LEU A 112 -66.46 4.88 -9.63
CA LEU A 112 -67.21 5.55 -10.69
C LEU A 112 -68.68 5.13 -10.62
N VAL A 113 -69.58 6.11 -10.56
CA VAL A 113 -71.01 5.89 -10.43
C VAL A 113 -71.77 6.69 -11.47
N LYS A 114 -72.81 6.08 -12.05
CA LYS A 114 -73.79 6.73 -12.91
C LYS A 114 -75.17 6.65 -12.25
N ALA A 115 -75.90 7.76 -12.27
CA ALA A 115 -77.29 7.81 -11.87
C ALA A 115 -78.19 8.02 -13.09
N ILE A 116 -79.25 7.22 -13.20
CA ILE A 116 -80.27 7.33 -14.24
C ILE A 116 -81.59 7.63 -13.57
N ASP A 117 -82.30 8.63 -14.07
CA ASP A 117 -83.66 8.95 -13.64
C ASP A 117 -84.63 8.45 -14.71
N TYR A 118 -85.36 7.38 -14.36
CA TYR A 118 -86.33 6.76 -15.25
C TYR A 118 -87.60 7.60 -15.41
N ASP A 119 -87.91 8.50 -14.47
CA ASP A 119 -89.09 9.37 -14.55
C ASP A 119 -88.87 10.51 -15.55
N SER A 120 -87.64 11.04 -15.64
CA SER A 120 -87.25 12.02 -16.67
C SER A 120 -86.77 11.39 -17.98
N GLY A 121 -86.51 10.07 -17.99
CA GLY A 121 -86.10 9.32 -19.17
C GLY A 121 -84.65 9.57 -19.59
N GLY A 122 -83.77 9.93 -18.66
CA GLY A 122 -82.39 10.31 -18.96
C GLY A 122 -81.43 10.23 -17.77
N PRO A 123 -80.19 10.74 -17.91
CA PRO A 123 -79.26 10.81 -16.79
C PRO A 123 -79.77 11.71 -15.67
N ALA A 124 -79.59 11.30 -14.43
CA ALA A 124 -79.95 12.10 -13.26
C ALA A 124 -78.83 13.12 -12.98
N ALA A 125 -78.86 14.26 -13.67
CA ALA A 125 -77.84 15.30 -13.54
C ALA A 125 -78.05 16.19 -12.31
N GLY A 126 -76.96 16.63 -11.67
CA GLY A 126 -76.99 17.58 -10.56
C GLY A 126 -77.52 17.03 -9.23
N ILE A 127 -77.74 15.71 -9.12
CA ILE A 127 -78.12 15.07 -7.86
C ILE A 127 -76.88 14.78 -7.01
N THR A 128 -77.05 14.82 -5.69
CA THR A 128 -75.99 14.46 -4.73
C THR A 128 -76.07 12.96 -4.43
N LEU A 129 -74.95 12.26 -4.62
CA LEU A 129 -74.75 10.89 -4.15
C LEU A 129 -73.91 10.92 -2.87
N SER A 130 -74.35 10.20 -1.83
CA SER A 130 -73.63 10.05 -0.57
C SER A 130 -72.97 8.68 -0.50
N PHE A 131 -71.70 8.64 -0.12
CA PHE A 131 -70.83 7.46 -0.05
C PHE A 131 -70.42 7.20 1.40
N ALA A 132 -70.53 5.96 1.85
CA ALA A 132 -70.10 5.57 3.20
C ALA A 132 -69.45 4.18 3.20
N ILE A 133 -68.37 4.01 3.97
CA ILE A 133 -67.85 2.68 4.32
C ILE A 133 -68.73 2.14 5.44
N ILE A 134 -69.59 1.16 5.12
CA ILE A 134 -70.59 0.62 6.06
C ILE A 134 -70.14 -0.65 6.78
N ASP A 135 -69.12 -1.34 6.25
CA ASP A 135 -68.57 -2.55 6.85
C ASP A 135 -67.10 -2.75 6.45
N ALA A 136 -66.32 -3.40 7.32
CA ALA A 136 -64.93 -3.78 7.10
C ALA A 136 -64.66 -5.15 7.75
N THR A 137 -64.43 -6.17 6.93
CA THR A 137 -64.27 -7.56 7.38
C THR A 137 -62.93 -8.13 6.92
N GLY A 138 -62.24 -8.88 7.79
CA GLY A 138 -60.91 -9.42 7.47
C GLY A 138 -60.00 -9.61 8.69
N VAL A 139 -58.75 -9.98 8.45
CA VAL A 139 -57.73 -10.10 9.50
C VAL A 139 -57.28 -8.69 9.89
N GLY A 140 -57.51 -8.27 11.13
CA GLY A 140 -57.14 -6.92 11.61
C GLY A 140 -58.27 -5.88 11.66
N ALA A 141 -59.54 -6.30 11.61
CA ALA A 141 -60.67 -5.38 11.78
C ALA A 141 -60.69 -4.67 13.16
N PRO A 142 -61.05 -3.37 13.24
CA PRO A 142 -61.59 -2.54 12.16
C PRO A 142 -60.47 -1.99 11.26
N GLY A 143 -60.54 -2.23 9.94
CA GLY A 143 -59.54 -1.71 8.99
C GLY A 143 -59.51 -0.17 8.95
N ASP A 144 -58.56 0.41 8.22
CA ASP A 144 -58.26 1.85 8.28
C ASP A 144 -58.47 2.64 6.98
N ALA A 145 -59.01 2.04 5.92
CA ALA A 145 -59.31 2.73 4.66
C ALA A 145 -60.28 3.91 4.83
N GLU A 146 -60.17 4.88 3.92
CA GLU A 146 -60.99 6.10 3.93
C GLU A 146 -61.50 6.46 2.53
N LEU A 147 -62.56 7.28 2.49
CA LEU A 147 -63.02 7.98 1.29
C LEU A 147 -62.49 9.42 1.34
N GLU A 148 -61.95 9.94 0.23
CA GLU A 148 -61.49 11.33 0.19
C GLU A 148 -62.64 12.33 0.40
N THR A 149 -63.84 11.96 -0.02
CA THR A 149 -65.08 12.74 0.17
C THR A 149 -66.25 11.77 0.38
N GLU A 150 -67.20 12.11 1.24
CA GLU A 150 -68.39 11.28 1.52
C GLU A 150 -69.60 11.65 0.65
N ALA A 151 -69.47 12.64 -0.23
CA ALA A 151 -70.54 13.02 -1.15
C ALA A 151 -69.97 13.61 -2.45
N ALA A 152 -70.67 13.38 -3.56
CA ALA A 152 -70.33 13.96 -4.86
C ALA A 152 -71.59 14.28 -5.68
N ILE A 153 -71.52 15.31 -6.51
CA ILE A 153 -72.62 15.73 -7.40
C ILE A 153 -72.40 15.10 -8.77
N THR A 154 -73.49 14.63 -9.38
CA THR A 154 -73.51 14.08 -10.74
C THR A 154 -73.47 15.18 -11.81
N ASP A 155 -72.74 14.95 -12.89
CA ASP A 155 -72.65 15.87 -14.04
C ASP A 155 -73.85 15.75 -15.00
N GLU A 156 -73.79 16.43 -16.16
CA GLU A 156 -74.85 16.40 -17.19
C GLU A 156 -75.12 14.99 -17.77
N GLU A 157 -74.16 14.07 -17.64
CA GLU A 157 -74.28 12.67 -18.07
C GLU A 157 -74.69 11.74 -16.92
N GLY A 158 -75.02 12.31 -15.75
CA GLY A 158 -75.37 11.58 -14.53
C GLY A 158 -74.16 10.90 -13.89
N LEU A 159 -72.93 11.29 -14.22
CA LEU A 159 -71.70 10.65 -13.77
C LEU A 159 -71.10 11.37 -12.57
N THR A 160 -70.51 10.61 -11.65
CA THR A 160 -69.68 11.17 -10.57
C THR A 160 -68.65 10.15 -10.09
N ASN A 161 -67.70 10.60 -9.27
CA ASN A 161 -66.74 9.70 -8.63
C ASN A 161 -66.33 10.16 -7.23
N VAL A 162 -65.86 9.19 -6.45
CA VAL A 162 -65.19 9.38 -5.15
C VAL A 162 -63.95 8.51 -5.11
N ILE A 163 -62.88 9.00 -4.49
CA ILE A 163 -61.62 8.24 -4.32
C ILE A 163 -61.64 7.48 -3.00
N PHE A 164 -61.47 6.16 -3.08
CA PHE A 164 -61.20 5.27 -1.95
C PHE A 164 -59.69 5.12 -1.75
N ARG A 165 -59.21 5.08 -0.49
CA ARG A 165 -57.80 4.90 -0.12
C ARG A 165 -57.64 3.71 0.81
N GLY A 166 -56.78 2.76 0.44
CA GLY A 166 -56.55 1.54 1.24
C GLY A 166 -55.75 1.74 2.53
N ASN A 167 -55.14 2.91 2.76
CA ASN A 167 -54.32 3.24 3.93
C ASN A 167 -53.31 2.14 4.32
N THR A 168 -53.24 1.68 5.58
CA THR A 168 -52.12 0.86 6.07
C THR A 168 -52.46 -0.59 6.39
N VAL A 169 -53.74 -0.93 6.55
CA VAL A 169 -54.18 -2.29 6.92
C VAL A 169 -54.58 -3.09 5.68
N GLY A 170 -53.74 -4.05 5.31
CA GLY A 170 -54.04 -5.01 4.23
C GLY A 170 -54.91 -6.19 4.67
N ASP A 171 -55.35 -6.98 3.70
CA ASP A 171 -56.24 -8.15 3.84
C ASP A 171 -57.60 -7.84 4.48
N VAL A 172 -58.15 -6.66 4.20
CA VAL A 172 -59.48 -6.21 4.64
C VAL A 172 -60.41 -6.00 3.45
N LEU A 173 -61.63 -6.52 3.56
CA LEU A 173 -62.73 -6.32 2.62
C LEU A 173 -63.68 -5.24 3.15
N TYR A 174 -63.72 -4.10 2.47
CA TYR A 174 -64.59 -2.99 2.75
C TYR A 174 -65.88 -3.07 1.91
N THR A 175 -67.01 -2.74 2.52
CA THR A 175 -68.27 -2.53 1.80
C THR A 175 -68.59 -1.05 1.78
N VAL A 176 -68.61 -0.46 0.58
CA VAL A 176 -68.97 0.94 0.37
C VAL A 176 -70.42 0.99 -0.13
N GLU A 177 -71.26 1.74 0.57
CA GLU A 177 -72.64 2.01 0.17
C GLU A 177 -72.75 3.38 -0.48
N VAL A 178 -73.52 3.46 -1.57
CA VAL A 178 -73.89 4.69 -2.26
C VAL A 178 -75.39 4.87 -2.16
N THR A 179 -75.81 6.05 -1.71
CA THR A 179 -77.21 6.43 -1.50
C THR A 179 -77.53 7.74 -2.21
N ALA A 180 -78.80 7.90 -2.61
CA ALA A 180 -79.34 9.13 -3.15
C ALA A 180 -80.81 9.26 -2.71
N GLU A 181 -81.36 10.47 -2.76
CA GLU A 181 -82.80 10.68 -2.58
C GLU A 181 -83.57 9.93 -3.67
N ASP A 182 -84.67 9.27 -3.30
CA ASP A 182 -85.51 8.46 -4.19
C ASP A 182 -84.82 7.34 -4.98
N ALA A 183 -83.62 6.93 -4.54
CA ALA A 183 -82.89 5.78 -5.07
C ALA A 183 -82.77 4.66 -4.02
N LYS A 184 -82.78 3.40 -4.49
CA LYS A 184 -82.40 2.27 -3.63
C LYS A 184 -80.87 2.28 -3.43
N PRO A 185 -80.37 2.13 -2.18
CA PRO A 185 -78.93 2.03 -1.92
C PRO A 185 -78.28 0.92 -2.75
N LYS A 186 -77.05 1.16 -3.18
CA LYS A 186 -76.22 0.18 -3.88
C LYS A 186 -74.88 0.05 -3.19
N THR A 187 -74.35 -1.17 -3.13
CA THR A 187 -73.08 -1.45 -2.48
C THR A 187 -72.04 -1.98 -3.47
N ILE A 188 -70.79 -1.67 -3.19
CA ILE A 188 -69.62 -2.23 -3.87
C ILE A 188 -68.64 -2.73 -2.82
N GLN A 189 -67.97 -3.84 -3.12
CA GLN A 189 -66.95 -4.41 -2.25
C GLN A 189 -65.56 -4.05 -2.77
N ILE A 190 -64.67 -3.64 -1.87
CA ILE A 190 -63.28 -3.28 -2.18
C ILE A 190 -62.37 -4.05 -1.22
N ARG A 191 -61.46 -4.86 -1.76
CA ARG A 191 -60.44 -5.56 -0.98
C ARG A 191 -59.15 -4.76 -0.98
N VAL A 192 -58.70 -4.34 0.19
CA VAL A 192 -57.35 -3.82 0.39
C VAL A 192 -56.42 -5.00 0.62
N GLY A 193 -55.54 -5.29 -0.33
CA GLY A 193 -54.54 -6.36 -0.25
C GLY A 193 -53.21 -5.86 0.32
N ASN A 194 -52.43 -6.80 0.87
CA ASN A 194 -51.01 -6.57 1.10
C ASN A 194 -50.26 -6.53 -0.25
N PRO A 195 -49.24 -5.66 -0.40
CA PRO A 195 -48.45 -5.63 -1.61
C PRO A 195 -47.84 -7.01 -1.82
N PRO A 196 -47.83 -7.52 -3.06
CA PRO A 196 -47.31 -8.85 -3.31
C PRO A 196 -45.86 -8.91 -2.83
N THR A 197 -45.47 -10.05 -2.26
CA THR A 197 -44.11 -10.24 -1.75
C THR A 197 -43.43 -11.41 -2.44
N GLY A 198 -42.11 -11.39 -2.50
CA GLY A 198 -41.28 -12.48 -2.99
C GLY A 198 -40.10 -12.71 -2.07
N ASP A 199 -39.51 -13.90 -2.15
CA ASP A 199 -38.27 -14.22 -1.42
C ASP A 199 -37.07 -14.04 -2.37
N LEU A 200 -35.89 -13.74 -1.83
CA LEU A 200 -34.64 -13.62 -2.58
C LEU A 200 -33.53 -14.44 -1.92
N ARG A 201 -33.08 -15.48 -2.60
CA ARG A 201 -31.90 -16.27 -2.26
C ARG A 201 -30.67 -15.70 -2.95
N VAL A 202 -29.64 -15.38 -2.17
CA VAL A 202 -28.35 -14.90 -2.69
C VAL A 202 -27.35 -16.04 -2.68
N THR A 203 -26.81 -16.40 -3.84
CA THR A 203 -25.66 -17.30 -3.98
C THR A 203 -24.39 -16.47 -4.08
N ILE A 204 -23.43 -16.70 -3.19
CA ILE A 204 -22.17 -15.95 -3.15
C ILE A 204 -21.14 -16.72 -3.98
N VAL A 205 -20.44 -16.04 -4.88
CA VAL A 205 -19.32 -16.59 -5.65
C VAL A 205 -18.07 -15.79 -5.33
N TYR A 206 -17.05 -16.47 -4.83
CA TYR A 206 -15.79 -15.87 -4.40
C TYR A 206 -14.61 -16.70 -4.93
N GLU A 207 -13.72 -16.06 -5.69
CA GLU A 207 -12.54 -16.67 -6.31
C GLU A 207 -11.25 -15.95 -5.88
N GLY A 208 -11.15 -15.60 -4.59
CA GLY A 208 -9.96 -14.94 -4.03
C GLY A 208 -8.98 -15.90 -3.35
N ALA A 209 -7.71 -15.50 -3.29
CA ALA A 209 -6.65 -16.26 -2.64
C ALA A 209 -6.70 -16.20 -1.10
N ILE A 210 -7.46 -15.26 -0.52
CA ILE A 210 -7.55 -15.05 0.92
C ILE A 210 -8.85 -15.65 1.47
N PRO A 211 -8.82 -16.40 2.58
CA PRO A 211 -10.03 -16.86 3.23
C PRO A 211 -10.81 -15.66 3.82
N ILE A 212 -12.11 -15.61 3.54
CA ILE A 212 -13.02 -14.57 4.04
C ILE A 212 -14.07 -15.16 4.99
N GLU A 213 -14.48 -14.36 5.96
CA GLU A 213 -15.55 -14.66 6.92
C GLU A 213 -16.45 -13.44 7.14
N GLN A 214 -17.50 -13.61 7.96
CA GLN A 214 -18.39 -12.52 8.37
C GLN A 214 -18.90 -11.67 7.18
N ILE A 215 -19.37 -12.36 6.13
CA ILE A 215 -19.87 -11.75 4.90
C ILE A 215 -21.21 -11.08 5.21
N LYS A 216 -21.19 -9.76 5.35
CA LYS A 216 -22.36 -8.92 5.58
C LYS A 216 -22.97 -8.57 4.23
N ILE A 217 -24.19 -9.05 4.00
CA ILE A 217 -24.97 -8.83 2.78
C ILE A 217 -26.11 -7.87 3.10
N GLN A 218 -26.21 -6.80 2.33
CA GLN A 218 -27.25 -5.80 2.49
C GLN A 218 -28.07 -5.68 1.20
N LEU A 219 -29.39 -5.54 1.37
CA LEU A 219 -30.31 -5.20 0.31
C LEU A 219 -30.63 -3.72 0.38
N LEU A 220 -30.45 -3.04 -0.75
CA LEU A 220 -30.78 -1.63 -0.92
C LEU A 220 -31.96 -1.53 -1.88
N GLU A 221 -32.98 -0.77 -1.51
CA GLU A 221 -34.13 -0.51 -2.38
C GLU A 221 -33.85 0.66 -3.32
N GLY A 222 -34.34 0.55 -4.56
CA GLY A 222 -34.19 1.58 -5.59
C GLY A 222 -33.01 1.32 -6.54
N ASN A 223 -32.72 2.32 -7.37
CA ASN A 223 -31.75 2.22 -8.46
C ASN A 223 -30.33 2.61 -8.02
N ILE A 224 -29.84 2.04 -6.91
CA ILE A 224 -28.45 2.25 -6.49
C ILE A 224 -27.53 1.43 -7.40
N SER A 225 -26.80 2.07 -8.30
CA SER A 225 -25.87 1.35 -9.17
C SER A 225 -24.64 0.88 -8.40
N CYS A 226 -24.06 -0.25 -8.81
CA CYS A 226 -22.78 -0.72 -8.28
C CYS A 226 -21.61 0.25 -8.49
N ASN A 227 -21.72 1.18 -9.44
CA ASN A 227 -20.71 2.21 -9.69
C ASN A 227 -20.55 3.23 -8.55
N VAL A 228 -21.55 3.37 -7.67
CA VAL A 228 -21.50 4.27 -6.51
C VAL A 228 -21.27 3.53 -5.20
N PHE A 229 -21.13 2.21 -5.23
CA PHE A 229 -20.88 1.41 -4.03
C PHE A 229 -19.43 1.56 -3.57
N ASN A 230 -19.25 1.96 -2.31
CA ASN A 230 -17.96 2.01 -1.66
C ASN A 230 -17.95 1.03 -0.47
N PRO A 231 -17.14 -0.04 -0.50
CA PRO A 231 -17.14 -1.05 0.56
C PRO A 231 -16.57 -0.54 1.90
N VAL A 232 -15.73 0.51 1.88
CA VAL A 232 -15.22 1.16 3.11
C VAL A 232 -16.31 1.98 3.80
N LYS A 233 -17.23 2.53 3.01
CA LYS A 233 -18.36 3.34 3.50
C LYS A 233 -19.66 2.74 2.99
N PRO A 234 -20.04 1.55 3.48
CA PRO A 234 -21.24 0.88 3.00
C PRO A 234 -22.47 1.74 3.28
N PRO A 235 -23.48 1.71 2.39
CA PRO A 235 -24.72 2.46 2.59
C PRO A 235 -25.37 2.12 3.94
N GLN A 236 -25.78 3.16 4.67
CA GLN A 236 -26.38 3.00 6.01
C GLN A 236 -27.85 2.59 5.97
N LEU A 237 -28.54 2.85 4.86
CA LEU A 237 -29.96 2.56 4.68
C LEU A 237 -30.14 1.30 3.84
N SER A 238 -30.18 0.15 4.50
CA SER A 238 -30.56 -1.14 3.89
C SER A 238 -31.98 -1.52 4.31
N VAL A 239 -32.77 -2.04 3.37
CA VAL A 239 -34.10 -2.59 3.69
C VAL A 239 -34.00 -3.94 4.41
N ALA A 240 -32.91 -4.66 4.22
CA ALA A 240 -32.61 -5.90 4.93
C ALA A 240 -31.10 -6.16 4.96
N GLU A 241 -30.65 -6.90 5.98
CA GLU A 241 -29.26 -7.30 6.15
C GLU A 241 -29.15 -8.73 6.69
N LYS A 242 -28.13 -9.47 6.24
CA LYS A 242 -27.75 -10.76 6.80
C LYS A 242 -26.23 -10.90 6.82
N THR A 243 -25.70 -11.54 7.87
CA THR A 243 -24.28 -11.91 7.95
C THR A 243 -24.14 -13.42 7.89
N VAL A 244 -23.26 -13.92 7.04
CA VAL A 244 -22.93 -15.35 6.93
C VAL A 244 -21.44 -15.59 7.15
N LEU A 245 -21.07 -16.78 7.61
CA LEU A 245 -19.68 -17.08 7.98
C LEU A 245 -18.84 -17.66 6.85
N SER A 246 -19.47 -18.05 5.73
CA SER A 246 -18.80 -18.70 4.60
C SER A 246 -19.46 -18.34 3.27
N PRO A 247 -18.69 -18.20 2.17
CA PRO A 247 -19.23 -18.02 0.81
C PRO A 247 -20.17 -19.14 0.34
N GLU A 248 -20.10 -20.34 0.92
CA GLU A 248 -20.99 -21.46 0.57
C GLU A 248 -22.43 -21.26 1.06
N SER A 249 -22.64 -20.28 1.94
CA SER A 249 -23.96 -19.97 2.50
C SER A 249 -24.88 -19.37 1.43
N LYS A 250 -26.15 -19.76 1.47
CA LYS A 250 -27.21 -19.23 0.58
C LYS A 250 -28.30 -18.49 1.37
N PRO A 251 -28.02 -17.31 1.92
CA PRO A 251 -29.00 -16.57 2.71
C PRO A 251 -30.23 -16.21 1.89
N VAL A 252 -31.40 -16.38 2.50
CA VAL A 252 -32.71 -16.05 1.90
C VAL A 252 -33.32 -14.86 2.63
N PHE A 253 -33.56 -13.77 1.91
CA PHE A 253 -34.35 -12.62 2.36
C PHE A 253 -35.82 -12.91 2.07
N LYS A 254 -36.68 -12.81 3.08
CA LYS A 254 -38.09 -13.20 2.96
C LYS A 254 -39.01 -12.01 2.88
N SER A 255 -40.15 -12.19 2.21
CA SER A 255 -41.24 -11.21 2.17
C SER A 255 -40.80 -9.82 1.69
N LEU A 256 -39.91 -9.77 0.69
CA LEU A 256 -39.52 -8.54 0.03
C LEU A 256 -40.66 -8.04 -0.85
N THR A 257 -40.86 -6.73 -0.94
CA THR A 257 -41.86 -6.15 -1.85
C THR A 257 -41.58 -6.57 -3.29
N ALA A 258 -42.51 -7.29 -3.89
CA ALA A 258 -42.38 -7.79 -5.26
C ALA A 258 -42.53 -6.67 -6.29
N ASN A 259 -42.20 -7.00 -7.54
CA ASN A 259 -42.19 -6.09 -8.69
C ASN A 259 -41.26 -4.88 -8.50
N LYS A 260 -40.28 -5.00 -7.60
CA LYS A 260 -39.25 -3.99 -7.35
C LYS A 260 -37.87 -4.54 -7.69
N LYS A 261 -36.96 -3.60 -7.95
CA LYS A 261 -35.53 -3.87 -8.12
C LYS A 261 -34.79 -3.52 -6.84
N TYR A 262 -33.86 -4.39 -6.49
CA TYR A 262 -32.96 -4.24 -5.36
C TYR A 262 -31.51 -4.25 -5.85
N THR A 263 -30.64 -3.66 -5.04
CA THR A 263 -29.20 -3.78 -5.18
C THR A 263 -28.68 -4.60 -4.01
N VAL A 264 -27.96 -5.68 -4.33
CA VAL A 264 -27.35 -6.56 -3.35
C VAL A 264 -25.89 -6.18 -3.24
N VAL A 265 -25.47 -5.76 -2.05
CA VAL A 265 -24.06 -5.48 -1.76
C VAL A 265 -23.56 -6.42 -0.69
N ALA A 266 -22.28 -6.76 -0.74
CA ALA A 266 -21.61 -7.48 0.33
C ALA A 266 -20.26 -6.87 0.68
N SER A 267 -19.93 -6.91 1.96
CA SER A 267 -18.58 -6.73 2.48
C SER A 267 -18.20 -7.95 3.32
N ALA A 268 -16.94 -8.36 3.25
CA ALA A 268 -16.45 -9.54 3.95
C ALA A 268 -15.10 -9.24 4.61
N LEU A 269 -14.87 -9.89 5.76
CA LEU A 269 -13.67 -9.70 6.57
C LEU A 269 -12.66 -10.83 6.31
N LYS A 270 -11.36 -10.55 6.51
CA LYS A 270 -10.28 -11.54 6.45
C LYS A 270 -10.40 -12.52 7.61
N SER A 271 -10.25 -13.81 7.33
CA SER A 271 -10.16 -14.86 8.35
C SER A 271 -8.71 -15.36 8.48
N PRO A 272 -8.09 -15.39 9.67
CA PRO A 272 -8.47 -14.66 10.88
C PRO A 272 -8.05 -13.17 10.79
N GLY A 273 -8.60 -12.32 11.63
CA GLY A 273 -8.08 -10.95 11.85
C GLY A 273 -9.07 -9.83 11.61
N GLY A 274 -10.19 -10.07 10.91
CA GLY A 274 -11.35 -9.16 10.93
C GLY A 274 -11.24 -7.89 10.07
N GLY A 275 -10.13 -7.65 9.35
CA GLY A 275 -10.01 -6.52 8.43
C GLY A 275 -10.87 -6.68 7.17
N LEU A 276 -11.36 -5.59 6.58
CA LEU A 276 -12.12 -5.63 5.33
C LEU A 276 -11.25 -6.22 4.20
N ALA A 277 -11.72 -7.28 3.54
CA ALA A 277 -10.91 -8.09 2.63
C ALA A 277 -11.51 -8.26 1.24
N ALA A 278 -12.84 -8.27 1.16
CA ALA A 278 -13.54 -8.49 -0.08
C ALA A 278 -14.88 -7.77 -0.10
N ALA A 279 -15.35 -7.44 -1.30
CA ALA A 279 -16.69 -6.91 -1.49
C ALA A 279 -17.28 -7.32 -2.84
N GLY A 280 -18.60 -7.25 -2.92
CA GLY A 280 -19.35 -7.56 -4.12
C GLY A 280 -20.55 -6.64 -4.26
N CYS A 281 -20.97 -6.40 -5.49
CA CYS A 281 -22.19 -5.69 -5.77
C CYS A 281 -22.89 -6.28 -7.00
N GLN A 282 -24.21 -6.45 -6.89
CA GLN A 282 -25.10 -6.83 -7.98
C GLN A 282 -26.31 -5.91 -7.96
N ASP A 283 -26.43 -5.03 -8.95
CA ASP A 283 -27.57 -4.12 -9.10
C ASP A 283 -28.69 -4.74 -9.95
N ALA A 284 -29.84 -4.06 -9.93
CA ALA A 284 -31.04 -4.41 -10.70
C ALA A 284 -31.60 -5.82 -10.48
N VAL A 285 -31.44 -6.39 -9.27
CA VAL A 285 -32.04 -7.69 -8.90
C VAL A 285 -33.55 -7.52 -8.74
N TYR A 286 -34.30 -8.11 -9.67
CA TYR A 286 -35.75 -8.06 -9.67
C TYR A 286 -36.33 -9.16 -8.78
N VAL A 287 -37.36 -8.81 -7.98
CA VAL A 287 -38.08 -9.77 -7.14
C VAL A 287 -39.49 -9.97 -7.69
N GLU A 288 -39.74 -11.14 -8.26
CA GLU A 288 -41.05 -11.58 -8.70
C GLU A 288 -41.95 -11.97 -7.51
N PRO A 289 -43.27 -11.77 -7.65
CA PRO A 289 -44.24 -12.07 -6.60
C PRO A 289 -44.42 -13.58 -6.40
N ASP A 290 -44.64 -13.98 -5.14
CA ASP A 290 -45.04 -15.33 -4.71
C ASP A 290 -44.06 -16.46 -5.09
N ILE A 291 -42.82 -16.13 -5.46
CA ILE A 291 -41.75 -17.09 -5.75
C ILE A 291 -40.46 -16.78 -4.97
N GLU A 292 -39.60 -17.79 -4.85
CA GLU A 292 -38.22 -17.62 -4.39
C GLU A 292 -37.33 -17.27 -5.58
N ASN A 293 -36.94 -16.00 -5.66
CA ASN A 293 -36.01 -15.49 -6.65
C ASN A 293 -34.59 -15.89 -6.27
N GLU A 294 -33.73 -16.13 -7.26
CA GLU A 294 -32.30 -16.42 -7.03
C GLU A 294 -31.43 -15.38 -7.72
N THR A 295 -30.36 -14.95 -7.07
CA THR A 295 -29.33 -14.10 -7.67
C THR A 295 -27.93 -14.59 -7.28
N THR A 296 -26.96 -14.32 -8.15
CA THR A 296 -25.55 -14.62 -7.89
C THR A 296 -24.80 -13.34 -7.59
N LEU A 297 -24.23 -13.23 -6.39
CA LEU A 297 -23.39 -12.12 -5.98
C LEU A 297 -21.92 -12.52 -6.11
N LYS A 298 -21.24 -11.92 -7.09
CA LYS A 298 -19.78 -12.05 -7.24
C LYS A 298 -19.08 -11.14 -6.23
N VAL A 299 -18.19 -11.73 -5.44
CA VAL A 299 -17.39 -11.04 -4.42
C VAL A 299 -15.93 -11.12 -4.85
N PHE A 300 -15.26 -9.98 -4.85
CA PHE A 300 -13.86 -9.82 -5.26
C PHE A 300 -13.01 -9.36 -4.09
N VAL A 301 -11.74 -9.76 -4.08
CA VAL A 301 -10.73 -9.28 -3.15
C VAL A 301 -10.50 -7.77 -3.38
N LEU A 302 -10.36 -7.01 -2.30
CA LEU A 302 -10.10 -5.58 -2.34
C LEU A 302 -8.62 -5.30 -2.07
N ALA A 303 -7.81 -4.98 -3.06
CA ALA A 303 -6.39 -4.67 -2.80
C ALA A 303 -6.24 -3.50 -1.82
N LEU A 304 -5.28 -3.60 -0.89
CA LEU A 304 -4.93 -2.47 -0.02
C LEU A 304 -4.38 -1.32 -0.87
N ASN A 305 -4.61 -0.09 -0.42
CA ASN A 305 -4.13 1.12 -1.04
C ASN A 305 -2.84 1.60 -0.35
N PRO A 306 -1.65 1.36 -0.93
CA PRO A 306 -0.39 1.80 -0.33
C PRO A 306 -0.05 3.26 -0.66
N ALA A 307 -0.91 4.01 -1.35
CA ALA A 307 -0.59 5.38 -1.72
C ALA A 307 -0.45 6.26 -0.47
N GLY A 308 0.72 6.87 -0.30
CA GLY A 308 1.04 7.61 0.91
C GLY A 308 2.52 7.96 1.03
N LEU A 309 2.83 8.61 2.14
CA LEU A 309 4.20 8.87 2.59
C LEU A 309 4.43 8.04 3.86
N TYR A 310 5.60 7.44 3.97
CA TYR A 310 5.97 6.53 5.04
C TYR A 310 7.35 6.91 5.58
N ASP A 311 7.54 6.83 6.89
CA ASP A 311 8.86 6.79 7.53
C ASP A 311 9.45 5.41 7.29
N LEU A 312 10.66 5.36 6.75
CA LEU A 312 11.29 4.14 6.26
C LEU A 312 12.55 3.86 7.09
N ASN A 313 12.65 2.65 7.63
CA ASN A 313 13.86 2.11 8.25
C ASN A 313 14.38 0.95 7.40
N ASN A 314 15.66 1.01 7.01
CA ASN A 314 16.32 -0.06 6.28
C ASN A 314 17.54 -0.53 7.05
N VAL A 315 17.80 -1.83 7.00
CA VAL A 315 19.04 -2.44 7.48
C VAL A 315 19.59 -3.28 6.35
N PHE A 316 20.70 -2.84 5.76
CA PHE A 316 21.39 -3.56 4.70
C PHE A 316 22.52 -4.40 5.29
N ASP A 317 22.63 -5.67 4.89
CA ASP A 317 23.71 -6.58 5.23
C ASP A 317 24.59 -6.81 4.01
N PHE A 318 25.63 -5.98 3.90
CA PHE A 318 26.64 -6.04 2.85
C PHE A 318 27.66 -7.15 3.04
N THR A 319 27.62 -7.96 4.10
CA THR A 319 28.65 -8.99 4.38
C THR A 319 28.91 -9.89 3.16
N GLY A 320 27.87 -10.24 2.40
CA GLY A 320 27.97 -11.04 1.18
C GLY A 320 28.56 -10.31 -0.04
N ALA A 321 28.46 -8.97 -0.08
CA ALA A 321 28.98 -8.14 -1.17
C ALA A 321 30.49 -7.83 -1.06
N ILE A 322 31.13 -8.20 0.05
CA ILE A 322 32.52 -7.89 0.40
C ILE A 322 33.59 -8.71 -0.37
N PRO A 323 33.35 -9.63 -1.33
CA PRO A 323 34.41 -10.05 -2.26
C PRO A 323 34.45 -9.16 -3.52
N GLY A 324 35.63 -8.69 -3.95
CA GLY A 324 35.82 -7.84 -5.15
C GLY A 324 36.82 -6.69 -4.92
N GLN A 325 36.89 -5.67 -5.78
CA GLN A 325 37.80 -4.51 -5.59
C GLN A 325 37.57 -3.78 -4.26
N LEU A 326 36.30 -3.56 -3.90
CA LEU A 326 35.92 -3.03 -2.59
C LEU A 326 36.23 -4.05 -1.46
N GLY A 327 36.14 -5.33 -1.80
CA GLY A 327 36.47 -6.42 -0.91
C GLY A 327 37.92 -6.47 -0.49
N ASP A 328 38.84 -6.31 -1.43
CA ASP A 328 40.27 -6.25 -1.15
C ASP A 328 40.58 -5.09 -0.19
N ILE A 329 39.93 -3.93 -0.37
CA ILE A 329 40.08 -2.77 0.53
C ILE A 329 39.50 -3.08 1.92
N LEU A 330 38.31 -3.67 1.99
CA LEU A 330 37.68 -4.05 3.25
C LEU A 330 38.43 -5.18 3.97
N ASP A 331 39.06 -6.10 3.23
CA ASP A 331 39.91 -7.17 3.76
C ASP A 331 41.23 -6.61 4.30
N GLU A 332 41.81 -5.60 3.63
CA GLU A 332 42.97 -4.88 4.17
C GLU A 332 42.59 -4.07 5.42
N LEU A 333 41.43 -3.41 5.45
CA LEU A 333 40.90 -2.74 6.65
C LEU A 333 40.59 -3.75 7.77
N ALA A 334 40.02 -4.90 7.44
CA ALA A 334 39.81 -6.01 8.38
C ALA A 334 41.14 -6.53 8.91
N THR A 335 42.15 -6.67 8.06
CA THR A 335 43.48 -7.08 8.49
C THR A 335 44.10 -6.02 9.41
N LEU A 336 43.95 -4.72 9.10
CA LEU A 336 44.37 -3.64 9.99
C LEU A 336 43.71 -3.77 11.37
N PHE A 337 42.39 -3.96 11.43
CA PHE A 337 41.66 -3.92 12.70
C PHE A 337 41.69 -5.23 13.51
N TYR A 338 41.69 -6.39 12.84
CA TYR A 338 41.73 -7.70 13.48
C TYR A 338 43.16 -8.27 13.63
N ASN A 339 44.10 -7.87 12.78
CA ASN A 339 45.48 -8.35 12.80
C ASN A 339 46.49 -7.24 12.46
N PRO A 340 46.55 -6.16 13.27
CA PRO A 340 47.35 -4.98 12.98
C PRO A 340 48.84 -5.28 12.75
N GLY A 341 49.38 -6.28 13.44
CA GLY A 341 50.75 -6.72 13.25
C GLY A 341 51.00 -7.28 11.85
N LYS A 342 50.08 -8.10 11.32
CA LYS A 342 50.17 -8.58 9.95
C LYS A 342 50.08 -7.44 8.96
N PHE A 343 49.11 -6.54 9.13
CA PHE A 343 48.95 -5.37 8.27
C PHE A 343 50.24 -4.54 8.21
N LEU A 344 50.82 -4.18 9.36
CA LEU A 344 52.05 -3.38 9.42
C LEU A 344 53.22 -4.07 8.72
N ILE A 345 53.39 -5.38 8.93
CA ILE A 345 54.45 -6.16 8.26
C ILE A 345 54.23 -6.23 6.76
N ASP A 346 52.98 -6.40 6.30
CA ASP A 346 52.64 -6.40 4.88
C ASP A 346 52.96 -5.05 4.22
N GLN A 347 52.64 -3.93 4.88
CA GLN A 347 52.98 -2.59 4.36
C GLN A 347 54.50 -2.34 4.33
N ILE A 348 55.23 -2.75 5.37
CA ILE A 348 56.70 -2.67 5.39
C ILE A 348 57.29 -3.51 4.25
N LYS A 349 56.77 -4.72 4.02
CA LYS A 349 57.23 -5.60 2.95
C LYS A 349 56.95 -5.00 1.57
N LYS A 350 55.77 -4.42 1.35
CA LYS A 350 55.42 -3.70 0.10
C LYS A 350 56.43 -2.56 -0.14
N LEU A 351 56.71 -1.75 0.88
CA LEU A 351 57.66 -0.65 0.79
C LEU A 351 59.11 -1.12 0.52
N VAL A 352 59.63 -2.07 1.30
CA VAL A 352 61.00 -2.57 1.12
C VAL A 352 61.16 -3.25 -0.25
N THR A 353 60.12 -3.94 -0.74
CA THR A 353 60.13 -4.58 -2.07
C THR A 353 60.28 -3.53 -3.17
N GLN A 354 59.63 -2.37 -3.03
CA GLN A 354 59.72 -1.25 -3.97
C GLN A 354 61.13 -0.64 -4.02
N TYR A 355 61.85 -0.58 -2.89
CA TYR A 355 63.18 0.03 -2.81
C TYR A 355 64.36 -0.94 -3.03
N VAL A 356 64.23 -2.19 -2.59
CA VAL A 356 65.35 -3.15 -2.52
C VAL A 356 65.20 -4.31 -3.54
N GLY A 357 64.03 -4.44 -4.16
CA GLY A 357 63.70 -5.52 -5.09
C GLY A 357 63.25 -6.81 -4.40
N GLY A 358 62.27 -7.51 -4.98
CA GLY A 358 61.53 -8.60 -4.33
C GLY A 358 62.33 -9.84 -3.90
N LEU A 359 63.53 -10.03 -4.47
CA LEU A 359 64.33 -11.25 -4.23
C LEU A 359 64.99 -11.29 -2.84
N ILE A 360 65.23 -10.11 -2.24
CA ILE A 360 65.86 -9.99 -0.92
C ILE A 360 64.80 -9.94 0.20
N THR A 361 63.62 -9.35 -0.08
CA THR A 361 62.55 -9.18 0.92
C THR A 361 61.91 -10.50 1.33
N ASP A 362 61.62 -11.40 0.40
CA ASP A 362 60.94 -12.66 0.70
C ASP A 362 61.77 -13.61 1.58
N VAL A 363 63.09 -13.63 1.40
CA VAL A 363 64.00 -14.50 2.18
C VAL A 363 64.17 -14.01 3.62
N VAL A 364 64.22 -12.69 3.82
CA VAL A 364 64.48 -12.09 5.14
C VAL A 364 63.21 -12.03 5.99
N PHE A 365 62.08 -11.60 5.41
CA PHE A 365 60.83 -11.48 6.16
C PHE A 365 60.14 -12.83 6.37
N GLY A 366 60.20 -13.77 5.42
CA GLY A 366 59.51 -15.06 5.51
C GLY A 366 59.93 -15.96 6.68
N LEU A 367 61.08 -15.71 7.32
CA LEU A 367 61.54 -16.49 8.49
C LEU A 367 60.93 -16.02 9.83
N PHE A 368 60.40 -14.80 9.89
CA PHE A 368 59.90 -14.20 11.13
C PHE A 368 58.52 -13.54 10.99
N GLU A 369 57.96 -13.47 9.78
CA GLU A 369 56.71 -12.77 9.43
C GLU A 369 55.57 -13.11 10.39
N ASP A 370 55.16 -14.37 10.46
CA ASP A 370 54.00 -14.79 11.26
C ASP A 370 54.19 -14.54 12.75
N LYS A 371 55.38 -14.85 13.28
CA LYS A 371 55.68 -14.70 14.72
C LYS A 371 55.79 -13.24 15.13
N LEU A 372 56.35 -12.39 14.26
CA LEU A 372 56.48 -10.96 14.52
C LEU A 372 55.11 -10.28 14.39
N ALA A 373 54.31 -10.65 13.37
CA ALA A 373 52.94 -10.19 13.21
C ALA A 373 52.07 -10.55 14.43
N GLU A 374 52.13 -11.81 14.88
CA GLU A 374 51.39 -12.26 16.08
C GLU A 374 51.83 -11.49 17.33
N LEU A 375 53.13 -11.30 17.55
CA LEU A 375 53.65 -10.54 18.69
C LEU A 375 53.21 -9.06 18.67
N ILE A 376 53.24 -8.43 17.50
CA ILE A 376 52.79 -7.04 17.34
C ILE A 376 51.28 -6.96 17.58
N THR A 377 50.50 -7.88 17.00
CA THR A 377 49.04 -7.93 17.19
C THR A 377 48.68 -8.15 18.66
N GLU A 378 49.32 -9.10 19.34
CA GLU A 378 49.10 -9.35 20.77
C GLU A 378 49.44 -8.13 21.62
N TRP A 379 50.55 -7.47 21.31
CA TRP A 379 50.94 -6.24 22.01
C TRP A 379 49.93 -5.11 21.75
N VAL A 380 49.55 -4.86 20.49
CA VAL A 380 48.60 -3.81 20.10
C VAL A 380 47.24 -4.00 20.77
N LEU A 381 46.73 -5.24 20.81
CA LEU A 381 45.38 -5.51 21.30
C LEU A 381 45.29 -5.67 22.82
N ASN A 382 46.37 -6.00 23.53
CA ASN A 382 46.30 -6.32 24.96
C ASN A 382 47.24 -5.49 25.86
N ASP A 383 48.37 -5.02 25.33
CA ASP A 383 49.43 -4.38 26.14
C ASP A 383 49.68 -2.91 25.74
N ALA A 384 49.09 -2.44 24.64
CA ALA A 384 49.18 -1.07 24.20
C ALA A 384 48.41 -0.14 25.16
N PRO A 385 48.69 1.17 25.18
CA PRO A 385 47.86 2.12 25.93
C PRO A 385 46.37 1.98 25.59
N ASP A 386 45.48 2.19 26.56
CA ASP A 386 44.02 1.97 26.44
C ASP A 386 43.43 2.56 25.14
N TRP A 387 43.87 3.76 24.74
CA TRP A 387 43.39 4.40 23.52
C TRP A 387 43.74 3.65 22.22
N ILE A 388 44.87 2.92 22.17
CA ILE A 388 45.23 2.08 21.02
C ILE A 388 44.28 0.89 20.97
N GLN A 389 44.04 0.26 22.12
CA GLN A 389 43.11 -0.86 22.22
C GLN A 389 41.70 -0.42 21.83
N ASP A 390 41.28 0.76 22.29
CA ASP A 390 40.00 1.37 21.92
C ASP A 390 39.90 1.63 20.42
N PHE A 391 40.95 2.19 19.78
CA PHE A 391 40.98 2.41 18.33
C PHE A 391 40.77 1.10 17.54
N PHE A 392 41.50 0.04 17.88
CA PHE A 392 41.36 -1.24 17.20
C PHE A 392 40.02 -1.92 17.50
N THR A 393 39.50 -1.78 18.72
CA THR A 393 38.16 -2.28 19.09
C THR A 393 37.07 -1.55 18.31
N ILE A 394 37.13 -0.22 18.23
CA ILE A 394 36.20 0.59 17.42
C ILE A 394 36.32 0.23 15.96
N GLY A 395 37.54 -0.01 15.46
CA GLY A 395 37.75 -0.41 14.08
C GLY A 395 37.15 -1.78 13.74
N GLN A 396 37.13 -2.72 14.70
CA GLN A 396 36.42 -3.99 14.55
C GLN A 396 34.90 -3.79 14.55
N ASP A 397 34.38 -2.94 15.43
CA ASP A 397 32.96 -2.56 15.45
C ASP A 397 32.56 -1.81 14.17
N LEU A 398 33.43 -0.96 13.64
CA LEU A 398 33.25 -0.21 12.40
C LEU A 398 32.97 -1.14 11.22
N LEU A 399 33.74 -2.22 11.09
CA LEU A 399 33.52 -3.18 10.01
C LEU A 399 32.15 -3.83 10.10
N GLN A 400 31.64 -4.04 11.32
CA GLN A 400 30.26 -4.50 11.52
C GLN A 400 29.23 -3.41 11.17
N VAL A 401 29.51 -2.14 11.50
CA VAL A 401 28.65 -1.00 11.12
C VAL A 401 28.60 -0.81 9.60
N ILE A 402 29.74 -0.97 8.92
CA ILE A 402 29.85 -0.89 7.46
C ILE A 402 29.12 -2.08 6.83
N ALA A 403 29.32 -3.29 7.36
CA ALA A 403 28.65 -4.49 6.89
C ALA A 403 27.14 -4.45 7.15
N LYS A 404 26.68 -3.86 8.26
CA LYS A 404 25.27 -3.73 8.64
C LYS A 404 24.86 -2.27 8.71
N LEU A 405 24.57 -1.72 7.54
CA LEU A 405 24.23 -0.31 7.41
C LEU A 405 22.74 -0.08 7.67
N GLU A 406 22.42 0.69 8.71
CA GLU A 406 21.06 1.15 8.99
C GLU A 406 20.85 2.52 8.33
N LEU A 407 19.89 2.61 7.39
CA LEU A 407 19.51 3.83 6.68
C LEU A 407 18.07 4.21 7.04
N THR A 408 17.87 5.47 7.41
CA THR A 408 16.54 6.05 7.63
C THR A 408 16.15 6.93 6.45
N GLY A 409 14.86 7.00 6.17
CA GLY A 409 14.36 7.75 5.02
C GLY A 409 12.86 7.93 5.00
N GLN A 410 12.38 8.42 3.88
CA GLN A 410 10.98 8.49 3.55
C GLN A 410 10.71 7.67 2.30
N LEU A 411 9.65 6.87 2.36
CA LEU A 411 9.12 6.15 1.22
C LEU A 411 7.81 6.81 0.78
N LYS A 412 7.76 7.27 -0.46
CA LYS A 412 6.53 7.76 -1.08
C LYS A 412 6.05 6.74 -2.08
N ILE A 413 4.80 6.31 -1.98
CA ILE A 413 4.16 5.38 -2.92
C ILE A 413 2.98 6.07 -3.59
N SER A 414 2.78 5.82 -4.87
CA SER A 414 1.68 6.35 -5.68
C SER A 414 1.16 5.28 -6.64
N LYS A 415 -0.14 5.31 -6.96
CA LYS A 415 -0.73 4.41 -7.97
C LYS A 415 -0.34 4.85 -9.38
N LEU A 416 0.02 3.92 -10.25
CA LEU A 416 0.44 4.22 -11.62
C LEU A 416 -0.76 4.22 -12.60
N MET A 417 -1.65 3.24 -12.49
CA MET A 417 -2.79 3.05 -13.42
C MET A 417 -4.03 2.41 -12.78
N ASN A 418 -3.83 1.48 -11.86
CA ASN A 418 -4.90 0.77 -11.16
C ASN A 418 -4.45 0.46 -9.72
N ASP A 419 -5.27 -0.30 -8.98
CA ASP A 419 -4.99 -0.64 -7.59
C ASP A 419 -3.87 -1.67 -7.39
N TYR A 420 -3.38 -2.31 -8.46
CA TYR A 420 -2.37 -3.38 -8.39
C TYR A 420 -0.98 -2.94 -8.86
N TYR A 421 -0.83 -1.78 -9.51
CA TYR A 421 0.46 -1.27 -9.97
C TYR A 421 0.79 0.07 -9.33
N VAL A 422 1.98 0.12 -8.74
CA VAL A 422 2.47 1.27 -7.99
C VAL A 422 3.81 1.74 -8.53
N GLN A 423 4.09 3.01 -8.25
CA GLN A 423 5.42 3.58 -8.34
C GLN A 423 5.79 4.15 -6.98
N GLY A 424 7.07 4.15 -6.67
CA GLY A 424 7.54 4.74 -5.44
C GLY A 424 8.86 5.48 -5.59
N GLN A 425 9.13 6.26 -4.55
CA GLN A 425 10.32 7.06 -4.40
C GLN A 425 10.86 6.85 -2.98
N ILE A 426 12.11 6.40 -2.88
CA ILE A 426 12.85 6.26 -1.62
C ILE A 426 13.76 7.48 -1.50
N ASN A 427 13.63 8.22 -0.41
CA ASN A 427 14.48 9.37 -0.09
C ASN A 427 15.16 9.11 1.25
N PHE A 428 16.45 8.75 1.24
CA PHE A 428 17.20 8.59 2.49
C PHE A 428 17.40 9.96 3.16
N THR A 429 17.19 10.03 4.47
CA THR A 429 17.28 11.25 5.27
C THR A 429 18.39 11.18 6.32
N GLY A 430 18.93 9.99 6.57
CA GLY A 430 20.01 9.79 7.51
C GLY A 430 20.55 8.37 7.53
N ILE A 431 21.58 8.20 8.34
CA ILE A 431 22.19 6.92 8.66
C ILE A 431 22.18 6.73 10.17
N VAL A 432 22.09 5.49 10.64
CA VAL A 432 22.22 5.16 12.05
C VAL A 432 23.42 4.25 12.20
N LEU A 433 24.44 4.74 12.89
CA LEU A 433 25.65 3.96 13.18
C LEU A 433 25.48 3.32 14.56
N SER A 434 25.81 2.03 14.66
CA SER A 434 25.61 1.25 15.89
C SER A 434 26.92 0.66 16.40
N TRP A 435 27.52 1.22 17.45
CA TRP A 435 28.68 0.62 18.13
C TRP A 435 28.50 0.64 19.65
N LYS A 436 28.93 -0.40 20.35
CA LYS A 436 28.65 -0.55 21.80
C LYS A 436 29.81 -0.11 22.69
N LEU A 437 30.86 0.48 22.13
CA LEU A 437 31.96 1.02 22.93
C LEU A 437 31.44 2.07 23.93
N GLY A 438 31.77 1.88 25.21
CA GLY A 438 31.36 2.77 26.30
C GLY A 438 29.96 2.48 26.87
N CYS A 439 29.23 1.52 26.30
CA CYS A 439 27.94 1.07 26.81
C CYS A 439 28.09 0.08 27.96
N ASP A 440 27.38 0.31 29.07
CA ASP A 440 27.26 -0.67 30.16
C ASP A 440 26.33 -1.80 29.73
N LYS A 441 26.89 -3.01 29.60
CA LYS A 441 26.15 -4.23 29.23
C LYS A 441 25.01 -4.57 30.19
N ASN A 442 25.03 -4.03 31.41
CA ASN A 442 23.99 -4.27 32.42
C ASN A 442 22.92 -3.17 32.45
N ALA A 443 23.07 -2.12 31.65
CA ALA A 443 22.09 -1.04 31.62
C ALA A 443 20.79 -1.51 30.93
N PRO A 444 19.61 -1.12 31.45
CA PRO A 444 18.32 -1.53 30.89
C PRO A 444 18.08 -1.01 29.47
N ASP A 445 18.80 0.01 29.05
CA ASP A 445 18.79 0.63 27.73
C ASP A 445 20.01 0.20 26.87
N TYR A 446 20.70 -0.90 27.22
CA TYR A 446 21.87 -1.36 26.48
C TYR A 446 21.61 -1.50 24.97
N GLU A 447 20.40 -1.87 24.56
CA GLU A 447 19.98 -1.95 23.15
C GLU A 447 19.97 -0.59 22.44
N GLN A 448 19.58 0.48 23.15
CA GLN A 448 19.58 1.86 22.64
C GLN A 448 20.95 2.52 22.76
N CYS A 449 21.73 2.14 23.77
CA CYS A 449 23.09 2.63 23.92
C CYS A 449 23.92 2.28 22.68
N GLY A 450 24.64 3.25 22.15
CA GLY A 450 25.52 3.03 21.01
C GLY A 450 24.89 3.21 19.64
N LYS A 451 23.61 3.61 19.56
CA LYS A 451 23.02 4.11 18.31
C LYS A 451 23.29 5.61 18.16
N TYR A 452 23.89 5.99 17.04
CA TYR A 452 24.23 7.36 16.71
C TYR A 452 23.57 7.73 15.38
N PRO A 453 22.42 8.44 15.42
CA PRO A 453 21.75 8.91 14.22
C PRO A 453 22.47 10.14 13.65
N PHE A 454 22.66 10.16 12.34
CA PHE A 454 23.20 11.29 11.58
C PHE A 454 22.22 11.66 10.49
N THR A 455 21.81 12.92 10.42
CA THR A 455 20.97 13.44 9.34
C THR A 455 21.81 13.78 8.12
N LEU A 456 21.19 13.94 6.95
CA LEU A 456 21.91 14.44 5.76
C LEU A 456 22.67 15.74 6.04
N THR A 457 22.17 16.64 6.91
CA THR A 457 22.88 17.89 7.24
C THR A 457 24.16 17.65 8.03
N ASP A 458 24.18 16.63 8.89
CA ASP A 458 25.37 16.24 9.65
C ASP A 458 26.44 15.60 8.74
N ILE A 459 25.99 15.11 7.58
CA ILE A 459 26.77 14.35 6.61
C ILE A 459 27.21 15.24 5.43
N ASP A 460 26.42 16.25 5.05
CA ASP A 460 26.64 17.18 3.94
C ASP A 460 27.79 18.14 4.24
N ASN A 461 29.01 17.61 4.11
CA ASN A 461 30.23 18.39 4.11
C ASN A 461 30.65 18.68 2.66
N LYS A 462 31.08 19.90 2.38
CA LYS A 462 31.65 20.31 1.08
C LYS A 462 32.81 19.41 0.62
N ASP A 463 33.52 18.80 1.56
CA ASP A 463 34.65 17.92 1.28
C ASP A 463 34.22 16.50 0.90
N PHE A 464 33.03 16.06 1.31
CA PHE A 464 32.50 14.71 1.08
C PHE A 464 30.98 14.76 0.87
N PRO A 465 30.50 15.23 -0.29
CA PRO A 465 29.08 15.18 -0.59
C PRO A 465 28.65 13.72 -0.67
N LEU A 466 27.98 13.23 0.37
CA LEU A 466 27.25 11.98 0.31
C LEU A 466 25.99 12.26 -0.49
N ASP A 467 26.09 12.00 -1.79
CA ASP A 467 24.95 11.92 -2.70
C ASP A 467 24.10 10.70 -2.31
N LEU A 468 23.46 10.76 -1.14
CA LEU A 468 22.40 9.84 -0.72
C LEU A 468 21.20 10.17 -1.58
N LEU A 469 21.19 9.57 -2.78
CA LEU A 469 20.23 9.93 -3.81
C LEU A 469 18.91 9.19 -3.63
N THR A 470 17.89 9.89 -4.07
CA THR A 470 16.55 9.38 -4.30
C THR A 470 16.56 8.19 -5.26
N GLY A 471 15.90 7.09 -4.87
CA GLY A 471 15.63 5.94 -5.74
C GLY A 471 14.18 5.96 -6.23
N ASN A 472 13.95 5.92 -7.54
CA ASN A 472 12.60 5.73 -8.10
C ASN A 472 12.42 4.27 -8.50
N TRP A 473 11.23 3.72 -8.24
CA TRP A 473 10.92 2.32 -8.53
C TRP A 473 9.49 2.11 -8.98
N THR A 474 9.24 0.98 -9.63
CA THR A 474 7.90 0.46 -9.94
C THR A 474 7.68 -0.84 -9.18
N GLY A 475 6.42 -1.23 -9.01
CA GLY A 475 6.09 -2.45 -8.31
C GLY A 475 4.66 -2.88 -8.53
N ALA A 476 4.33 -4.02 -7.96
CA ALA A 476 3.01 -4.62 -8.03
C ALA A 476 2.52 -5.07 -6.66
N ILE A 477 1.20 -5.08 -6.50
CA ILE A 477 0.52 -5.65 -5.34
C ILE A 477 -0.09 -6.99 -5.78
N SER A 478 0.20 -8.04 -5.02
CA SER A 478 -0.39 -9.36 -5.20
C SER A 478 -1.03 -9.83 -3.90
N ASN A 479 -1.91 -10.82 -3.99
CA ASN A 479 -2.51 -11.47 -2.81
C ASN A 479 -3.08 -10.50 -1.77
N PHE A 480 -3.71 -9.39 -2.18
CA PHE A 480 -4.28 -8.34 -1.32
C PHE A 480 -3.25 -7.44 -0.60
N ASP A 481 -2.25 -8.03 0.06
CA ASP A 481 -1.32 -7.35 0.96
C ASP A 481 0.16 -7.47 0.59
N HIS A 482 0.52 -8.21 -0.47
CA HIS A 482 1.93 -8.44 -0.80
C HIS A 482 2.46 -7.43 -1.82
N LEU A 483 3.37 -6.56 -1.40
CA LEU A 483 4.06 -5.59 -2.25
C LEU A 483 5.34 -6.20 -2.82
N THR A 484 5.49 -6.17 -4.14
CA THR A 484 6.74 -6.51 -4.84
C THR A 484 7.30 -5.25 -5.49
N ILE A 485 8.57 -4.96 -5.27
CA ILE A 485 9.31 -3.82 -5.79
C ILE A 485 10.25 -4.31 -6.89
N ASP A 486 10.10 -3.76 -8.09
CA ASP A 486 10.90 -4.12 -9.25
C ASP A 486 12.37 -3.72 -9.06
N PRO A 487 13.30 -4.42 -9.76
CA PRO A 487 14.70 -4.03 -9.80
C PRO A 487 14.86 -2.57 -10.23
N HIS A 488 15.49 -1.77 -9.37
CA HIS A 488 15.78 -0.36 -9.61
C HIS A 488 17.17 -0.01 -9.08
N LYS A 489 17.68 1.16 -9.47
CA LYS A 489 19.00 1.64 -9.06
C LYS A 489 18.87 2.84 -8.14
N ILE A 490 19.67 2.84 -7.09
CA ILE A 490 19.85 3.95 -6.17
C ILE A 490 21.32 4.35 -6.25
N ALA A 491 21.62 5.64 -6.31
CA ALA A 491 22.99 6.07 -6.09
C ALA A 491 23.26 6.08 -4.59
N LEU A 492 24.15 5.19 -4.18
CA LEU A 492 24.68 5.14 -2.83
C LEU A 492 26.18 4.97 -3.01
N ASN A 493 26.93 6.05 -2.86
CA ASN A 493 28.39 5.97 -2.88
C ASN A 493 28.87 5.36 -1.56
N TYR A 494 28.84 4.03 -1.52
CA TYR A 494 29.13 3.24 -0.32
C TYR A 494 30.57 3.44 0.17
N GLY A 495 31.52 3.66 -0.73
CA GLY A 495 32.89 3.93 -0.35
C GLY A 495 33.07 5.31 0.29
N LYS A 496 32.45 6.38 -0.25
CA LYS A 496 32.39 7.70 0.43
C LYS A 496 31.74 7.61 1.82
N LEU A 497 30.75 6.72 1.99
CA LEU A 497 30.14 6.49 3.30
C LEU A 497 31.13 5.89 4.31
N ILE A 498 31.90 4.88 3.90
CA ILE A 498 32.98 4.31 4.73
C ILE A 498 33.96 5.40 5.14
N LEU A 499 34.38 6.27 4.20
CA LEU A 499 35.28 7.38 4.47
C LEU A 499 34.70 8.39 5.46
N PHE A 500 33.41 8.71 5.33
CA PHE A 500 32.73 9.59 6.27
C PHE A 500 32.76 9.01 7.69
N VAL A 501 32.38 7.74 7.85
CA VAL A 501 32.37 7.10 9.17
C VAL A 501 33.78 7.04 9.76
N LEU A 502 34.78 6.66 8.96
CA LEU A 502 36.17 6.61 9.43
C LEU A 502 36.67 8.00 9.84
N ASN A 503 36.60 8.99 8.94
CA ASN A 503 37.24 10.29 9.14
C ASN A 503 36.48 11.21 10.09
N LYS A 504 35.14 11.26 9.98
CA LYS A 504 34.33 12.25 10.69
C LYS A 504 33.73 11.73 11.99
N VAL A 505 33.53 10.43 12.10
CA VAL A 505 32.98 9.83 13.32
C VAL A 505 34.13 9.28 14.16
N ILE A 506 34.87 8.31 13.64
CA ILE A 506 35.83 7.54 14.44
C ILE A 506 37.08 8.35 14.77
N LEU A 507 37.79 8.85 13.74
CA LEU A 507 39.06 9.56 13.96
C LEU A 507 38.86 10.82 14.80
N LYS A 508 37.78 11.56 14.52
CA LYS A 508 37.43 12.76 15.27
C LYS A 508 37.11 12.47 16.73
N GLN A 509 36.37 11.40 17.01
CA GLN A 509 36.03 11.04 18.39
C GLN A 509 37.23 10.53 19.18
N LEU A 510 38.15 9.81 18.53
CA LEU A 510 39.32 9.23 19.19
C LEU A 510 40.48 10.20 19.37
N THR A 511 40.72 11.07 18.38
CA THR A 511 41.93 11.91 18.34
C THR A 511 41.64 13.41 18.25
N GLY A 512 40.40 13.79 17.98
CA GLY A 512 40.06 15.18 17.64
C GLY A 512 40.60 15.65 16.30
N LYS A 513 41.07 14.73 15.44
CA LYS A 513 41.61 15.05 14.10
C LYS A 513 40.65 14.59 13.00
N ASP A 514 40.69 15.31 11.88
CA ASP A 514 39.82 15.08 10.72
C ASP A 514 40.47 14.26 9.60
N SER A 515 41.76 13.91 9.74
CA SER A 515 42.51 13.12 8.76
C SER A 515 43.23 11.97 9.44
N LEU A 516 43.40 10.86 8.72
CA LEU A 516 44.11 9.69 9.24
C LEU A 516 45.58 9.98 9.51
N LYS A 517 46.23 10.74 8.64
CA LYS A 517 47.61 11.18 8.84
C LYS A 517 47.77 11.99 10.13
N ASP A 518 46.92 13.00 10.34
CA ASP A 518 47.00 13.83 11.55
C ASP A 518 46.62 13.04 12.80
N ALA A 519 45.63 12.15 12.68
CA ALA A 519 45.24 11.24 13.74
C ALA A 519 46.42 10.35 14.15
N VAL A 520 47.04 9.63 13.20
CA VAL A 520 48.19 8.75 13.47
C VAL A 520 49.41 9.54 13.98
N ALA A 521 49.70 10.71 13.41
CA ALA A 521 50.80 11.57 13.87
C ALA A 521 50.58 12.07 15.32
N SER A 522 49.35 12.48 15.64
CA SER A 522 48.94 12.87 16.98
C SER A 522 48.98 11.68 17.95
N MET A 523 48.58 10.50 17.49
CA MET A 523 48.52 9.25 18.24
C MET A 523 49.92 8.73 18.63
N ILE A 524 50.89 8.76 17.70
CA ILE A 524 52.28 8.39 18.01
C ILE A 524 52.92 9.37 18.99
N GLY A 525 52.35 10.57 19.13
CA GLY A 525 52.89 11.60 19.99
C GLY A 525 54.23 12.08 19.45
N CYS A 526 54.34 12.31 18.14
CA CYS A 526 55.56 12.81 17.51
C CYS A 526 56.09 14.07 18.21
N GLU A 527 55.21 14.92 18.74
CA GLU A 527 55.56 16.07 19.58
C GLU A 527 56.24 15.65 20.89
N GLY A 528 55.73 14.61 21.57
CA GLY A 528 56.35 14.08 22.78
C GLY A 528 57.70 13.40 22.52
N ILE A 529 57.83 12.70 21.38
CA ILE A 529 59.10 12.09 20.94
C ILE A 529 60.12 13.18 20.61
N ALA A 530 59.70 14.21 19.88
CA ALA A 530 60.52 15.38 19.57
C ALA A 530 61.01 16.08 20.83
N ASN A 531 60.11 16.42 21.76
CA ASN A 531 60.45 17.02 23.05
C ASN A 531 61.42 16.17 23.88
N ALA A 532 61.20 14.85 23.93
CA ALA A 532 62.05 13.95 24.71
C ALA A 532 63.47 13.85 24.13
N LEU A 533 63.60 13.81 22.81
CA LEU A 533 64.87 13.66 22.10
C LEU A 533 65.58 15.01 21.85
N GLY A 534 64.86 16.13 21.81
CA GLY A 534 65.43 17.47 21.69
C GLY A 534 66.39 17.82 22.84
N ASN A 535 66.17 17.24 24.02
CA ASN A 535 67.10 17.31 25.16
C ASN A 535 68.47 16.66 24.91
N LEU A 536 68.65 15.95 23.79
CA LEU A 536 69.92 15.35 23.37
C LEU A 536 70.71 16.23 22.38
N GLY A 537 70.24 17.45 22.09
CA GLY A 537 70.94 18.41 21.23
C GLY A 537 70.67 18.25 19.74
N ILE A 538 69.66 17.48 19.35
CA ILE A 538 69.09 17.46 18.00
C ILE A 538 67.95 18.49 17.96
N ASP A 539 67.77 19.19 16.84
CA ASP A 539 66.66 20.13 16.70
C ASP A 539 65.32 19.41 16.85
N GLU A 540 64.45 19.96 17.71
CA GLU A 540 63.15 19.36 18.03
C GLU A 540 62.25 19.30 16.80
N GLN A 541 62.31 20.31 15.92
CA GLN A 541 61.53 20.34 14.69
C GLN A 541 62.00 19.27 13.72
N ASP A 542 63.32 19.06 13.58
CA ASP A 542 63.86 17.98 12.73
C ASP A 542 63.38 16.59 13.19
N ILE A 543 63.33 16.35 14.51
CA ILE A 543 62.84 15.08 15.06
C ILE A 543 61.33 14.93 14.84
N TYR A 544 60.57 16.01 15.06
CA TYR A 544 59.13 16.03 14.80
C TYR A 544 58.84 15.75 13.33
N ASP A 545 59.47 16.48 12.41
CA ASP A 545 59.28 16.35 10.98
C ASP A 545 59.70 14.97 10.48
N ALA A 546 60.78 14.40 11.02
CA ALA A 546 61.18 13.04 10.68
C ALA A 546 60.22 11.97 11.22
N CYS A 547 59.66 12.18 12.42
CA CYS A 547 58.61 11.32 12.98
C CYS A 547 57.33 11.38 12.12
N VAL A 548 56.84 12.58 11.83
CA VAL A 548 55.66 12.81 10.98
C VAL A 548 55.89 12.34 9.55
N GLY A 549 57.11 12.50 9.01
CA GLY A 549 57.50 11.99 7.70
C GLY A 549 57.47 10.46 7.64
N THR A 550 57.99 9.81 8.68
CA THR A 550 57.90 8.34 8.83
C THR A 550 56.46 7.87 8.95
N VAL A 551 55.64 8.56 9.74
CA VAL A 551 54.20 8.29 9.85
C VAL A 551 53.51 8.45 8.51
N SER A 552 53.81 9.54 7.80
CA SER A 552 53.23 9.81 6.49
C SER A 552 53.54 8.67 5.54
N LEU A 553 54.78 8.17 5.52
CA LEU A 553 55.18 7.06 4.67
C LEU A 553 54.48 5.73 5.01
N LEU A 554 54.12 5.52 6.29
CA LEU A 554 53.29 4.38 6.72
C LEU A 554 51.80 4.55 6.37
N VAL A 555 51.31 5.79 6.35
CA VAL A 555 49.89 6.12 6.11
C VAL A 555 49.59 6.26 4.61
N VAL A 556 50.57 6.59 3.77
CA VAL A 556 50.39 6.77 2.30
C VAL A 556 49.71 5.58 1.62
N PRO A 557 50.08 4.30 1.88
CA PRO A 557 49.36 3.17 1.31
C PRO A 557 47.89 3.15 1.74
N LEU A 558 47.63 3.44 3.02
CA LEU A 558 46.30 3.47 3.59
C LEU A 558 45.45 4.59 2.99
N GLU A 559 46.01 5.79 2.80
CA GLU A 559 45.37 6.87 2.04
C GLU A 559 45.08 6.46 0.60
N GLY A 560 45.99 5.73 -0.05
CA GLY A 560 45.76 5.16 -1.39
C GLY A 560 44.56 4.21 -1.44
N PHE A 561 44.39 3.35 -0.44
CA PHE A 561 43.21 2.48 -0.33
C PHE A 561 41.93 3.27 -0.07
N LEU A 562 42.00 4.28 0.81
CA LEU A 562 40.86 5.14 1.11
C LEU A 562 40.44 5.96 -0.12
N LEU A 563 41.37 6.46 -0.93
CA LEU A 563 41.08 7.11 -2.21
C LEU A 563 40.41 6.15 -3.19
N GLY A 564 40.75 4.86 -3.15
CA GLY A 564 40.08 3.82 -3.93
C GLY A 564 38.60 3.64 -3.58
N LEU A 565 38.17 4.07 -2.38
CA LEU A 565 36.76 4.06 -1.97
C LEU A 565 35.97 5.24 -2.53
N GLU A 566 36.59 6.27 -3.09
CA GLU A 566 35.87 7.44 -3.60
C GLU A 566 35.08 7.17 -4.90
N THR A 567 35.25 5.98 -5.49
CA THR A 567 34.56 5.58 -6.73
C THR A 567 33.05 5.64 -6.59
N ASP A 568 32.38 6.28 -7.55
CA ASP A 568 30.92 6.32 -7.59
C ASP A 568 30.34 4.92 -7.80
N SER A 569 29.56 4.47 -6.83
CA SER A 569 28.86 3.20 -6.86
C SER A 569 27.36 3.41 -6.95
N LEU A 570 26.70 2.53 -7.71
CA LEU A 570 25.25 2.42 -7.73
C LEU A 570 24.87 1.14 -7.00
N VAL A 571 23.68 1.11 -6.42
CA VAL A 571 23.14 -0.07 -5.79
C VAL A 571 21.88 -0.47 -6.56
N SER A 572 21.87 -1.69 -7.07
CA SER A 572 20.67 -2.29 -7.65
C SER A 572 19.88 -2.98 -6.53
N LEU A 573 18.60 -2.66 -6.38
CA LEU A 573 17.71 -3.22 -5.37
C LEU A 573 16.44 -3.76 -6.01
N LYS A 574 15.95 -4.88 -5.49
CA LYS A 574 14.57 -5.35 -5.64
C LYS A 574 14.10 -5.81 -4.26
N GLY A 575 12.80 -5.76 -4.00
CA GLY A 575 12.31 -6.09 -2.67
C GLY A 575 10.89 -6.63 -2.67
N GLU A 576 10.50 -7.15 -1.53
CA GLU A 576 9.14 -7.59 -1.26
C GLU A 576 8.77 -7.23 0.18
N ALA A 577 7.48 -7.03 0.45
CA ALA A 577 6.99 -6.76 1.78
C ALA A 577 5.52 -7.12 1.94
N THR A 578 5.07 -7.20 3.19
CA THR A 578 3.64 -7.34 3.53
C THR A 578 3.09 -6.01 4.02
N MET A 579 1.95 -5.61 3.49
CA MET A 579 1.23 -4.38 3.84
C MET A 579 0.16 -4.69 4.88
N HIS A 580 -0.03 -3.79 5.84
CA HIS A 580 -1.02 -3.93 6.90
C HIS A 580 -1.91 -2.71 6.94
N ASP A 581 -3.19 -2.97 7.16
CA ASP A 581 -4.25 -2.00 7.44
C ASP A 581 -4.76 -2.33 8.86
N ASP A 582 -4.56 -1.41 9.79
CA ASP A 582 -4.86 -1.58 11.20
C ASP A 582 -6.27 -1.11 11.58
N ASP A 583 -6.90 -0.27 10.77
CA ASP A 583 -8.20 0.34 11.06
C ASP A 583 -9.33 -0.06 10.09
N SER A 584 -9.02 -0.96 9.14
CA SER A 584 -9.93 -1.51 8.13
C SER A 584 -10.47 -0.49 7.13
N ASP A 585 -9.75 0.59 6.86
CA ASP A 585 -10.11 1.60 5.85
C ASP A 585 -9.60 1.29 4.42
N LEU A 586 -8.95 0.13 4.24
CA LEU A 586 -8.25 -0.35 3.04
C LEU A 586 -7.02 0.47 2.67
N VAL A 587 -6.49 1.25 3.61
CA VAL A 587 -5.29 2.04 3.38
C VAL A 587 -4.16 1.50 4.25
N VAL A 588 -2.97 1.41 3.66
CA VAL A 588 -1.84 0.76 4.32
C VAL A 588 -1.25 1.69 5.38
N ASP A 589 -1.28 1.25 6.64
CA ASP A 589 -0.71 1.94 7.80
C ASP A 589 0.75 1.58 8.02
N ARG A 590 1.13 0.32 7.78
CA ARG A 590 2.52 -0.11 7.87
C ARG A 590 2.87 -1.18 6.86
N ILE A 591 4.15 -1.29 6.55
CA ILE A 591 4.70 -2.25 5.61
C ILE A 591 5.82 -3.01 6.32
N GLU A 592 5.56 -4.27 6.67
CA GLU A 592 6.48 -5.13 7.42
C GLU A 592 6.06 -6.61 7.35
N PRO A 593 7.00 -7.57 7.46
CA PRO A 593 8.42 -7.38 7.24
C PRO A 593 8.69 -7.14 5.75
N GLY A 594 9.64 -6.26 5.44
CA GLY A 594 10.18 -6.05 4.10
C GLY A 594 11.57 -6.66 3.96
N THR A 595 11.88 -7.16 2.76
CA THR A 595 13.21 -7.67 2.39
C THR A 595 13.73 -6.95 1.16
N TRP A 596 15.05 -6.83 1.09
CA TRP A 596 15.80 -6.34 -0.06
C TRP A 596 16.76 -7.44 -0.53
N ASP A 597 16.80 -7.64 -1.84
CA ASP A 597 17.90 -8.31 -2.54
C ASP A 597 18.62 -7.26 -3.39
N GLY A 598 19.94 -7.17 -3.27
CA GLY A 598 20.68 -6.15 -4.00
C GLY A 598 22.07 -6.56 -4.45
N GLN A 599 22.67 -5.70 -5.28
CA GLN A 599 24.04 -5.80 -5.77
C GLN A 599 24.66 -4.41 -5.86
N ILE A 600 25.93 -4.29 -5.47
CA ILE A 600 26.73 -3.08 -5.71
C ILE A 600 27.20 -3.11 -7.17
N LEU A 601 27.01 -2.01 -7.87
CA LEU A 601 27.43 -1.80 -9.25
C LEU A 601 28.61 -0.81 -9.25
N LEU A 602 29.79 -1.31 -9.63
CA LEU A 602 31.01 -0.52 -9.79
C LEU A 602 31.33 -0.43 -11.29
N GLU A 603 31.37 0.78 -11.84
CA GLU A 603 31.62 1.01 -13.27
C GLU A 603 30.68 0.20 -14.19
N GLY A 604 29.47 -0.10 -13.71
CA GLY A 604 28.47 -0.92 -14.41
C GLY A 604 28.64 -2.43 -14.27
N ALA A 605 29.71 -2.92 -13.66
CA ALA A 605 29.88 -4.32 -13.32
C ALA A 605 29.16 -4.68 -12.01
N ALA A 606 28.39 -5.77 -12.02
CA ALA A 606 27.70 -6.25 -10.83
C ALA A 606 28.66 -6.99 -9.89
N GLY A 607 28.72 -6.52 -8.65
CA GLY A 607 29.41 -7.18 -7.55
C GLY A 607 28.61 -8.35 -6.97
N ASN A 608 29.13 -8.88 -5.86
CA ASN A 608 28.43 -9.95 -5.14
C ASN A 608 27.12 -9.46 -4.53
N PRO A 609 26.12 -10.35 -4.38
CA PRO A 609 24.83 -9.97 -3.83
C PRO A 609 24.92 -9.65 -2.34
N PHE A 610 24.06 -8.75 -1.90
CA PHE A 610 23.77 -8.48 -0.49
C PHE A 610 22.26 -8.57 -0.25
N SER A 611 21.88 -8.64 1.02
CA SER A 611 20.48 -8.65 1.45
C SER A 611 20.20 -7.48 2.38
N GLY A 612 18.93 -7.16 2.59
CA GLY A 612 18.52 -6.22 3.62
C GLY A 612 17.12 -6.51 4.13
N THR A 613 16.77 -5.88 5.24
CA THR A 613 15.41 -5.83 5.77
C THR A 613 14.95 -4.39 5.84
N TRP A 614 13.65 -4.17 5.71
CA TRP A 614 13.08 -2.86 5.85
C TRP A 614 11.67 -2.91 6.42
N GLU A 615 11.27 -1.79 7.01
CA GLU A 615 9.93 -1.55 7.50
C GLU A 615 9.56 -0.10 7.19
N ALA A 616 8.28 0.16 6.96
CA ALA A 616 7.81 1.51 6.72
C ALA A 616 6.49 1.79 7.44
N PHE A 617 6.38 2.94 8.10
CA PHE A 617 5.21 3.36 8.86
C PHE A 617 4.61 4.60 8.24
N ARG A 618 3.29 4.61 8.03
CA ARG A 618 2.63 5.71 7.35
C ARG A 618 2.72 7.00 8.16
N ILE A 619 3.16 8.06 7.50
CA ILE A 619 3.13 9.41 8.06
C ILE A 619 1.71 9.94 7.86
N ASN A 620 0.92 9.91 8.93
CA ASN A 620 -0.41 10.48 8.89
C ASN A 620 -0.32 11.99 8.62
N PRO A 621 -0.95 12.52 7.56
CA PRO A 621 -0.97 13.97 7.30
C PRO A 621 -1.72 14.77 8.37
N ALA A 622 -2.26 14.11 9.39
CA ALA A 622 -3.10 14.66 10.44
C ALA A 622 -2.45 14.71 11.84
N ALA A 623 -1.14 14.50 11.98
CA ALA A 623 -0.43 14.77 13.23
C ALA A 623 0.44 16.05 13.11
N PRO A 624 -0.13 17.24 13.35
CA PRO A 624 0.66 18.45 13.60
C PRO A 624 1.43 18.38 14.92
#